data_AF-A0A162EBL6-F1
#
_entry.id   AF-A0A162EBL6-F1
#
_cell.length_a   1.000
_cell.length_b   1.000
_cell.length_c   1.000
_cell.angle_alpha   90.00
_cell.angle_beta   90.00
_cell.angle_gamma   90.00
#
_symmetry.space_group_name_H-M   'P 1'
#
loop_
_entity.id
_entity.type
_entity.pdbx_description
1 polymer ?
#
loop_
_entity_poly.entity_id
_entity_poly.type
_entity_poly.pdbx_seq_one_letter_code
_entity_poly.pdbx_strand_id
1 'polypeptide(L)'
;MLYLETLVIFTFTLLSICSYYFSYKALNKLEDYSQRNVIISNSYKNSYITIVLSLIFVIVYQLIVEKNNELNYWFFMWMTFLLVLLVRNWTVIVMVKKWNVLCEKREA
;
A
#
# COMPACT_ATOMS: atom_id res chain seq x y z
N MET A 1 13.02 2.36 23.79
CA MET A 1 11.85 2.27 22.88
C MET A 1 12.06 3.00 21.56
N LEU A 2 12.42 4.30 21.56
CA LEU A 2 12.57 5.13 20.35
C LEU A 2 13.44 4.55 19.20
N TYR A 3 14.54 3.85 19.51
CA TYR A 3 15.41 3.25 18.48
C TYR A 3 14.71 2.17 17.65
N LEU A 4 13.86 1.37 18.27
CA LEU A 4 13.13 0.30 17.59
C LEU A 4 12.02 0.88 16.70
N GLU A 5 11.27 1.86 17.21
CA GLU A 5 10.24 2.58 16.45
C GLU A 5 10.83 3.24 15.19
N THR A 6 11.97 3.93 15.36
CA THR A 6 12.66 4.61 14.25
C THR A 6 13.15 3.61 13.20
N LEU A 7 13.70 2.47 13.63
CA LEU A 7 14.15 1.41 12.72
C LEU A 7 12.97 0.86 11.91
N VAL A 8 11.83 0.59 12.56
CA VAL A 8 10.63 0.08 11.90
C VAL A 8 10.07 1.09 10.89
N ILE A 9 9.96 2.37 11.25
CA ILE A 9 9.54 3.43 10.32
C ILE A 9 10.50 3.48 9.12
N PHE A 10 11.80 3.43 9.36
CA PHE A 10 12.81 3.49 8.30
C PHE A 10 12.68 2.31 7.33
N THR A 11 12.52 1.08 7.84
CA THR A 11 12.30 -0.11 7.01
C THR A 11 11.02 0.01 6.18
N PHE A 12 9.91 0.43 6.77
CA PHE A 12 8.65 0.60 6.05
C PHE A 12 8.71 1.74 5.02
N THR A 13 9.50 2.78 5.28
CA THR A 13 9.76 3.86 4.33
C THR A 13 10.53 3.35 3.12
N LEU A 14 11.61 2.59 3.33
CA LEU A 14 12.37 1.96 2.25
C LEU A 14 11.50 1.02 1.42
N LEU A 15 10.69 0.17 2.07
CA LEU A 15 9.73 -0.70 1.39
C LEU A 15 8.72 0.10 0.57
N SER A 16 8.22 1.21 1.11
CA SER A 16 7.25 2.08 0.42
C SER A 16 7.87 2.68 -0.84
N ILE A 17 9.10 3.18 -0.76
CA ILE A 17 9.85 3.71 -1.91
C ILE A 17 10.06 2.62 -2.97
N CYS A 18 10.50 1.43 -2.57
CA CYS A 18 10.68 0.30 -3.48
C CYS A 18 9.35 -0.08 -4.16
N SER A 19 8.26 -0.21 -3.40
CA SER A 19 6.94 -0.54 -3.94
C SER A 19 6.45 0.51 -4.94
N TYR A 20 6.71 1.79 -4.66
CA TYR A 20 6.34 2.90 -5.53
C TYR A 20 7.11 2.82 -6.85
N TYR A 21 8.42 2.57 -6.81
CA TYR A 21 9.23 2.37 -8.01
C TYR A 21 8.68 1.23 -8.89
N PHE A 22 8.35 0.09 -8.30
CA PHE A 22 7.78 -1.04 -9.06
C PHE A 22 6.38 -0.72 -9.61
N SER A 23 5.53 -0.05 -8.84
CA SER A 23 4.21 0.39 -9.29
C SER A 23 4.32 1.36 -10.48
N TYR A 24 5.23 2.32 -10.39
CA TYR A 24 5.51 3.27 -11.47
C TYR A 24 6.01 2.56 -12.72
N LYS A 25 6.97 1.64 -12.57
CA LYS A 25 7.48 0.83 -13.68
C LYS A 25 6.38 -0.05 -14.31
N ALA A 26 5.46 -0.59 -13.50
CA ALA A 26 4.34 -1.37 -14.00
C ALA A 26 3.38 -0.51 -14.83
N LEU A 27 3.00 0.67 -14.33
CA LEU A 27 2.10 1.58 -15.05
C LEU A 27 2.70 2.09 -16.37
N ASN A 28 4.01 2.33 -16.42
CA ASN A 28 4.68 2.78 -17.64
C ASN A 28 4.70 1.74 -18.76
N LYS A 29 4.47 0.46 -18.46
CA LYS A 29 4.30 -0.58 -19.49
C LYS A 29 2.97 -0.51 -20.22
N LEU A 30 1.99 0.19 -19.68
CA LEU A 30 0.71 0.40 -20.35
C LEU A 30 0.89 1.55 -21.34
N GLU A 31 0.81 1.28 -22.64
CA GLU A 31 0.99 2.31 -23.67
C GLU A 31 -0.16 3.34 -23.68
N ASP A 32 -1.37 2.90 -23.32
CA ASP A 32 -2.57 3.74 -23.32
C ASP A 32 -2.80 4.43 -21.96
N TYR A 33 -2.88 5.76 -21.99
CA TYR A 33 -3.21 6.61 -20.84
C TYR A 33 -4.61 6.34 -20.28
N SER A 34 -5.57 5.95 -21.11
CA SER A 34 -6.93 5.62 -20.66
C SER A 34 -6.92 4.39 -19.73
N GLN A 35 -6.11 3.38 -20.06
CA GLN A 35 -5.96 2.15 -19.29
C GLN A 35 -5.26 2.41 -17.95
N ARG A 36 -4.22 3.26 -17.94
CA ARG A 36 -3.54 3.69 -16.71
C ARG A 36 -4.54 4.28 -15.72
N ASN A 37 -5.41 5.17 -16.18
CA ASN A 37 -6.41 5.82 -15.32
C ASN A 37 -7.45 4.84 -14.76
N VAL A 38 -7.89 3.86 -15.57
CA VAL A 38 -8.82 2.82 -15.10
C VAL A 38 -8.16 1.94 -14.04
N ILE A 39 -6.91 1.52 -14.25
CA ILE A 39 -6.17 0.69 -13.28
C ILE A 39 -5.92 1.47 -11.99
N ILE A 40 -5.51 2.74 -12.09
CA ILE A 40 -5.34 3.61 -10.92
C ILE A 40 -6.67 3.74 -10.17
N SER A 41 -7.77 4.08 -10.86
CA SER A 41 -9.10 4.23 -10.26
C SER A 41 -9.57 2.94 -9.56
N ASN A 42 -9.42 1.78 -10.22
CA ASN A 42 -9.78 0.50 -9.63
C ASN A 42 -8.86 0.11 -8.47
N SER A 43 -7.58 0.49 -8.51
CA SER A 43 -6.67 0.22 -7.39
C SER A 43 -7.12 0.92 -6.12
N TYR A 44 -7.67 2.13 -6.21
CA TYR A 44 -8.27 2.84 -5.07
C TYR A 44 -9.51 2.11 -4.54
N LYS A 45 -10.39 1.65 -5.43
CA LYS A 45 -11.60 0.88 -5.03
C LYS A 45 -11.22 -0.43 -4.33
N ASN A 46 -10.26 -1.17 -4.88
CA ASN A 46 -9.83 -2.46 -4.33
C ASN A 46 -8.97 -2.31 -3.06
N SER A 47 -8.32 -1.16 -2.89
CA SER A 47 -7.56 -0.84 -1.67
C SER A 47 -8.46 -0.28 -0.56
N TYR A 48 -9.73 0.06 -0.84
CA TYR A 48 -10.65 0.66 0.12
C TYR A 48 -10.87 -0.23 1.35
N ILE A 49 -11.09 -1.54 1.13
CA ILE A 49 -11.23 -2.51 2.22
C ILE A 49 -9.98 -2.54 3.09
N THR A 50 -8.79 -2.51 2.49
CA THR A 50 -7.53 -2.50 3.25
C THR A 50 -7.32 -1.20 4.02
N ILE A 51 -7.71 -0.06 3.47
CA ILE A 51 -7.69 1.22 4.18
C ILE A 51 -8.61 1.17 5.39
N VAL A 52 -9.84 0.67 5.22
CA VAL A 52 -10.82 0.52 6.31
C VAL A 52 -10.32 -0.46 7.38
N LEU A 53 -9.79 -1.61 6.99
CA LEU A 53 -9.23 -2.59 7.92
C LEU A 53 -7.98 -2.07 8.64
N SER A 54 -7.13 -1.28 7.96
CA SER A 54 -5.98 -0.63 8.60
C SER A 54 -6.45 0.38 9.65
N LEU A 55 -7.48 1.18 9.34
CA LEU A 55 -8.12 2.11 10.29
C LEU A 55 -8.76 1.38 11.48
N ILE A 56 -9.47 0.28 11.26
CA ILE A 56 -10.03 -0.53 12.34
C ILE A 56 -8.90 -1.11 13.21
N PHE A 57 -7.84 -1.62 12.58
CA PHE A 57 -6.67 -2.10 13.30
C PHE A 57 -6.02 -1.01 14.14
N VAL A 58 -5.91 0.23 13.63
CA VAL A 58 -5.45 1.41 14.39
C VAL A 58 -6.22 1.58 15.68
N ILE A 59 -7.54 1.66 15.54
CA ILE A 59 -8.45 1.97 16.65
C ILE A 59 -8.42 0.84 17.69
N VAL A 60 -8.53 -0.41 17.24
CA VAL A 60 -8.50 -1.58 18.13
C VAL A 60 -7.15 -1.70 18.85
N TYR A 61 -6.04 -1.48 18.15
CA TYR A 61 -4.71 -1.54 18.75
C TYR A 61 -4.49 -0.42 19.77
N GLN A 62 -4.90 0.82 19.47
CA GLN A 62 -4.87 1.92 20.45
C GLN A 62 -5.65 1.54 21.72
N LEU A 63 -6.89 1.06 21.58
CA LEU A 63 -7.71 0.68 22.72
C LEU A 63 -7.10 -0.44 23.60
N ILE A 64 -6.32 -1.35 23.00
CA ILE A 64 -5.72 -2.51 23.70
C ILE A 64 -4.32 -2.18 24.26
N VAL A 65 -3.49 -1.47 23.50
CA VAL A 65 -2.06 -1.30 23.81
C VAL A 65 -1.78 -0.01 24.55
N GLU A 66 -2.57 1.05 24.37
CA GLU A 66 -2.45 2.29 25.15
C GLU A 66 -2.73 2.06 26.65
N LYS A 67 -3.41 0.96 27.00
CA LYS A 67 -3.53 0.50 28.39
C LYS A 67 -2.29 -0.21 28.95
N ASN A 68 -1.34 -0.64 28.13
CA ASN A 68 -0.26 -1.55 28.52
C ASN A 68 1.17 -1.14 28.10
N ASN A 69 1.37 -0.25 27.13
CA ASN A 69 2.69 0.22 26.68
C ASN A 69 2.64 1.66 26.15
N GLU A 70 3.64 2.48 26.48
CA GLU A 70 3.82 3.88 26.05
C GLU A 70 4.31 4.02 24.59
N LEU A 71 3.66 3.35 23.63
CA LEU A 71 3.99 3.56 22.21
C LEU A 71 3.48 4.91 21.72
N ASN A 72 4.28 5.60 20.91
CA ASN A 72 3.95 6.95 20.47
C ASN A 72 2.80 6.95 19.43
N TYR A 73 1.75 7.74 19.66
CA TYR A 73 0.65 7.95 18.72
C TYR A 73 1.14 8.30 17.30
N TRP A 74 2.18 9.12 17.19
CA TRP A 74 2.78 9.51 15.91
C TRP A 74 3.41 8.35 15.17
N PHE A 75 4.09 7.44 15.88
CA PHE A 75 4.65 6.22 15.29
C PHE A 75 3.52 5.40 14.64
N PHE A 76 2.41 5.27 15.35
CA PHE A 76 1.27 4.49 14.90
C PHE A 76 0.61 5.09 13.64
N MET A 77 0.40 6.41 13.61
CA MET A 77 -0.13 7.11 12.45
C MET A 77 0.77 6.95 11.21
N TRP A 78 2.08 7.07 11.39
CA TRP A 78 3.06 6.85 10.32
C TRP A 78 3.04 5.42 9.78
N MET A 79 3.00 4.42 10.66
CA MET A 79 2.96 3.01 10.26
C MET A 79 1.70 2.69 9.46
N THR A 80 0.55 3.21 9.88
CA THR A 80 -0.71 3.04 9.15
C THR A 80 -0.65 3.66 7.77
N PHE A 81 -0.13 4.89 7.67
CA PHE A 81 0.04 5.58 6.41
C PHE A 81 0.95 4.80 5.44
N LEU A 82 2.10 4.32 5.92
CA LEU A 82 3.05 3.54 5.12
C LEU A 82 2.45 2.20 4.67
N LEU A 83 1.69 1.53 5.54
CA LEU A 83 1.01 0.28 5.21
C LEU A 83 -0.05 0.48 4.10
N VAL A 84 -0.84 1.55 4.20
CA VAL A 84 -1.83 1.90 3.17
C VAL A 84 -1.16 2.18 1.82
N LEU A 85 -0.05 2.92 1.82
CA LEU A 85 0.72 3.19 0.59
C LEU A 85 1.26 1.89 -0.02
N LEU A 86 1.84 1.01 0.80
CA LEU A 86 2.36 -0.28 0.36
C LEU A 86 1.27 -1.13 -0.32
N VAL A 87 0.12 -1.26 0.32
CA VAL A 87 -0.99 -2.06 -0.23
C VAL A 87 -1.54 -1.44 -1.51
N ARG A 88 -1.64 -0.11 -1.58
CA ARG A 88 -2.08 0.56 -2.81
C ARG A 88 -1.11 0.26 -3.96
N ASN A 89 0.18 0.47 -3.74
CA ASN A 89 1.20 0.25 -4.77
C ASN A 89 1.25 -1.22 -5.20
N TRP A 90 1.11 -2.16 -4.25
CA TRP A 90 1.02 -3.59 -4.55
C TRP A 90 -0.23 -3.93 -5.38
N THR A 91 -1.38 -3.33 -5.05
CA THR A 91 -2.63 -3.53 -5.79
C THR A 91 -2.49 -3.07 -7.24
N VAL A 92 -1.86 -1.94 -7.48
CA VAL A 92 -1.55 -1.47 -8.84
C VAL A 92 -0.69 -2.51 -9.59
N ILE A 93 0.39 -2.99 -8.98
CA ILE A 93 1.28 -3.99 -9.60
C ILE A 93 0.50 -5.26 -9.99
N VAL A 94 -0.33 -5.79 -9.09
CA VAL A 94 -1.15 -6.98 -9.33
C VAL A 94 -2.18 -6.74 -10.45
N MET A 95 -2.83 -5.58 -10.46
CA MET A 95 -3.80 -5.23 -11.49
C MET A 95 -3.17 -5.13 -12.87
N VAL A 96 -2.02 -4.46 -12.99
CA VAL A 96 -1.27 -4.38 -14.25
C VAL A 96 -0.87 -5.78 -14.72
N LYS A 97 -0.35 -6.63 -13.82
CA LYS A 97 0.04 -8.00 -14.19
C LYS A 97 -1.16 -8.82 -14.67
N LYS A 98 -2.31 -8.74 -14.00
CA LYS A 98 -3.55 -9.42 -14.42
C LYS A 98 -4.01 -8.93 -15.80
N TRP A 99 -3.90 -7.63 -16.06
CA TRP A 99 -4.25 -7.06 -17.35
C TRP A 99 -3.36 -7.58 -18.49
N ASN A 100 -2.04 -7.58 -18.30
CA ASN A 100 -1.10 -8.08 -19.32
C ASN A 100 -1.36 -9.55 -19.66
N VAL A 101 -1.62 -10.40 -18.66
CA VAL A 101 -1.96 -11.82 -18.88
C VAL A 101 -3.28 -11.97 -19.66
N LEU A 102 -4.26 -11.09 -19.45
CA LEU A 102 -5.50 -11.10 -20.22
C LEU A 102 -5.28 -10.64 -21.67
N CYS A 103 -4.32 -9.75 -21.91
CA CYS A 103 -3.97 -9.29 -23.26
C CYS A 103 -3.25 -10.40 -24.06
N GLU A 104 -2.23 -11.03 -23.46
CA GLU A 104 -1.50 -12.15 -24.07
C GLU A 104 -2.44 -13.30 -24.47
N LYS A 105 -3.48 -13.57 -23.67
CA LYS A 105 -4.51 -14.58 -23.97
C LYS A 105 -5.51 -14.18 -25.06
N ARG A 106 -5.60 -12.90 -25.42
CA ARG A 106 -6.47 -12.42 -26.51
C ARG A 106 -5.74 -12.38 -27.86
N GLU A 107 -4.41 -12.28 -27.82
CA GLU A 107 -3.55 -12.23 -29.01
C GLU A 107 -3.06 -13.62 -29.46
N ALA A 108 -3.11 -14.63 -28.57
CA ALA A 108 -2.82 -16.03 -28.84
C ALA A 108 -4.07 -16.82 -29.26
#